data_AF-A0A172WHE8-F1
#
_entry.id   AF-A0A172WHE8-F1
#
_cell.length_a   1.000
_cell.length_b   1.000
_cell.length_c   1.000
_cell.angle_alpha   90.00
_cell.angle_beta   90.00
_cell.angle_gamma   90.00
#
_symmetry.space_group_name_H-M   'P 1'
#
loop_
_entity.id
_entity.type
_entity.pdbx_description
1 polymer ?
#
loop_
_entity_poly.entity_id
_entity_poly.type
_entity_poly.pdbx_seq_one_letter_code
_entity_poly.pdbx_strand_id
1 'polypeptide(L)'
;MDLDVNAMIGDVGVGGIAGFLTGFALKKVMKLAMALLGAYMLSLFWLQQKGVITINTDKLFNLAGDLTTQIATLGQKVLGILPGTSAFVAGFYLGFHKG
;
A
#
# COMPACT_ATOMS: atom_id res chain seq x y z
N MET A 1 35.70 10.36 1.11
CA MET A 1 34.53 9.77 1.77
C MET A 1 34.69 8.28 1.63
N ASP A 2 35.29 7.64 2.62
CA ASP A 2 35.41 6.18 2.64
C ASP A 2 34.01 5.60 2.73
N LEU A 3 33.58 4.95 1.66
CA LEU A 3 32.32 4.22 1.64
C LEU A 3 32.52 3.02 2.55
N ASP A 4 32.03 3.11 3.78
CA ASP A 4 32.02 2.00 4.72
C ASP A 4 30.95 0.98 4.25
N VAL A 5 31.35 0.19 3.25
CA VAL A 5 30.52 -0.81 2.57
C VAL A 5 29.90 -1.79 3.56
N ASN A 6 30.56 -2.00 4.70
CA ASN A 6 30.10 -2.90 5.76
C ASN A 6 28.89 -2.31 6.51
N ALA A 7 28.92 -1.01 6.81
CA ALA A 7 27.79 -0.29 7.39
C ALA A 7 26.59 -0.21 6.42
N MET A 8 26.85 0.03 5.13
CA MET A 8 25.80 0.02 4.10
C MET A 8 25.12 -1.36 3.96
N ILE A 9 25.88 -2.46 4.00
CA ILE A 9 25.31 -3.82 3.91
C ILE A 9 24.46 -4.14 5.14
N GLY A 10 24.88 -3.72 6.33
CA GLY A 10 24.10 -3.85 7.56
C GLY A 10 22.75 -3.13 7.49
N ASP A 11 22.76 -1.85 7.10
CA ASP A 11 21.54 -1.03 7.00
C ASP A 11 20.60 -1.50 5.88
N VAL A 12 21.14 -1.93 4.73
CA VAL A 12 20.38 -2.53 3.63
C VAL A 12 19.75 -3.86 4.06
N GLY A 13 20.48 -4.69 4.80
CA GLY A 13 19.97 -5.98 5.30
C GLY A 13 18.80 -5.80 6.27
N VAL A 14 18.93 -4.88 7.23
CA VAL A 14 17.87 -4.57 8.20
C VAL A 14 16.67 -3.95 7.48
N GLY A 15 16.89 -3.01 6.55
CA GLY A 15 15.84 -2.40 5.74
C GLY A 15 15.05 -3.42 4.92
N GLY A 16 15.72 -4.39 4.28
CA GLY A 16 15.07 -5.45 3.50
C GLY A 16 14.23 -6.41 4.34
N ILE A 17 14.73 -6.85 5.49
CA ILE A 17 13.98 -7.73 6.40
C ILE A 17 12.77 -6.99 6.99
N ALA A 18 12.97 -5.73 7.43
CA ALA A 18 11.89 -4.88 7.92
C ALA A 18 10.82 -4.64 6.84
N GLY A 19 11.25 -4.38 5.60
CA GLY A 19 10.37 -4.27 4.44
C GLY A 19 9.56 -5.54 4.24
N PHE A 20 10.21 -6.70 4.21
CA PHE A 20 9.56 -8.00 4.02
C PHE A 20 8.50 -8.30 5.09
N LEU A 21 8.84 -8.14 6.36
CA LEU A 21 7.89 -8.35 7.47
C LEU A 21 6.69 -7.40 7.36
N THR A 22 6.96 -6.13 7.05
CA THR A 22 5.92 -5.11 6.89
C THR A 22 5.00 -5.44 5.71
N GLY A 23 5.55 -5.80 4.55
CA GLY A 23 4.78 -6.17 3.35
C GLY A 23 3.91 -7.41 3.57
N PHE A 24 4.45 -8.41 4.29
CA PHE A 24 3.71 -9.62 4.64
C PHE A 24 2.54 -9.33 5.59
N ALA A 25 2.78 -8.54 6.64
CA ALA A 25 1.73 -8.13 7.57
C ALA A 25 0.66 -7.28 6.86
N LEU A 26 1.08 -6.34 6.02
CA LEU A 26 0.18 -5.46 5.28
C LEU A 26 -0.77 -6.23 4.38
N LYS A 27 -0.32 -7.31 3.71
CA LYS A 27 -1.22 -8.07 2.83
C LYS A 27 -2.34 -8.78 3.58
N LYS A 28 -2.09 -9.30 4.78
CA LYS A 28 -3.14 -9.87 5.62
C LYS A 28 -4.17 -8.82 6.02
N VAL A 29 -3.70 -7.64 6.43
CA VAL A 29 -4.59 -6.51 6.77
C VAL A 29 -5.37 -6.05 5.54
N MET A 30 -4.73 -5.98 4.37
CA MET A 30 -5.35 -5.59 3.11
C MET A 30 -6.46 -6.55 2.69
N LYS A 31 -6.26 -7.87 2.84
CA LYS A 31 -7.31 -8.87 2.58
C LYS A 31 -8.56 -8.62 3.42
N LEU A 32 -8.38 -8.34 4.72
CA LEU A 32 -9.49 -8.02 5.62
C LEU A 32 -10.15 -6.67 5.26
N ALA A 33 -9.35 -5.64 5.00
CA ALA A 33 -9.84 -4.32 4.61
C ALA A 33 -10.64 -4.39 3.30
N MET A 34 -10.15 -5.11 2.29
CA MET A 34 -10.85 -5.32 1.02
C MET A 34 -12.16 -6.08 1.20
N ALA A 35 -12.18 -7.11 2.06
CA ALA A 35 -13.41 -7.83 2.38
C ALA A 35 -14.47 -6.90 3.02
N LEU A 36 -14.05 -6.07 3.99
CA LEU A 36 -14.94 -5.11 4.64
C LEU A 36 -15.42 -4.02 3.68
N LEU A 37 -14.53 -3.46 2.85
CA LEU A 37 -14.88 -2.46 1.84
C LEU A 37 -15.85 -3.03 0.79
N GLY A 38 -15.61 -4.26 0.32
CA GLY A 38 -16.50 -4.95 -0.60
C GLY A 38 -17.88 -5.19 0.01
N ALA A 39 -17.94 -5.70 1.24
CA ALA A 39 -19.20 -5.90 1.96
C ALA A 39 -19.95 -4.57 2.17
N TYR A 40 -19.23 -3.50 2.50
CA TYR A 40 -19.82 -2.16 2.66
C TYR A 40 -20.39 -1.62 1.34
N MET A 41 -19.65 -1.74 0.24
CA MET A 41 -20.13 -1.34 -1.08
C MET A 41 -21.38 -2.13 -1.50
N LEU A 42 -21.41 -3.44 -1.28
CA LEU A 42 -22.58 -4.28 -1.55
C LEU A 42 -23.79 -3.82 -0.72
N SER A 43 -23.58 -3.52 0.56
CA SER A 43 -24.65 -2.99 1.43
C SER A 43 -25.20 -1.67 0.89
N LEU A 44 -24.34 -0.76 0.43
CA LEU A 44 -24.76 0.52 -0.15
C LEU A 44 -25.53 0.32 -1.46
N PHE A 45 -25.06 -0.54 -2.36
CA PHE A 45 -25.76 -0.84 -3.61
C PHE A 45 -27.15 -1.44 -3.36
N TRP A 46 -27.28 -2.32 -2.36
CA TRP A 46 -28.58 -2.89 -1.99
C TRP A 46 -29.56 -1.81 -1.49
N LEU A 47 -29.07 -0.88 -0.67
CA LEU A 47 -29.86 0.23 -0.15
C LEU A 47 -30.26 1.22 -1.26
N GLN A 48 -29.40 1.40 -2.27
CA GLN A 48 -29.71 2.18 -3.47
C GLN A 48 -30.82 1.52 -4.31
N GLN A 49 -30.80 0.21 -4.51
CA GLN A 49 -31.86 -0.49 -5.26
C GLN A 49 -33.23 -0.36 -4.57
N LYS A 50 -33.25 -0.26 -3.24
CA LYS A 50 -34.47 -0.01 -2.46
C LYS A 50 -34.90 1.47 -2.46
N GLY A 51 -34.14 2.37 -3.06
CA GLY A 51 -34.43 3.80 -3.12
C GLY A 51 -34.25 4.54 -1.79
N VAL A 52 -33.56 3.93 -0.81
CA VAL A 52 -33.31 4.54 0.51
C VAL A 52 -32.20 5.59 0.43
N ILE A 53 -31.23 5.40 -0.47
CA ILE A 53 -30.10 6.31 -0.69
C ILE A 53 -29.81 6.44 -2.19
N THR A 54 -29.29 7.61 -2.60
CA THR A 54 -28.77 7.86 -3.95
C THR A 54 -27.25 7.96 -3.88
N ILE A 55 -26.53 7.07 -4.58
CA ILE A 55 -25.07 7.10 -4.61
C ILE A 55 -24.63 7.96 -5.78
N ASN A 56 -23.84 9.00 -5.50
CA ASN A 56 -23.18 9.77 -6.56
C ASN A 56 -21.91 9.02 -7.00
N THR A 57 -22.01 8.30 -8.11
CA THR A 57 -20.91 7.50 -8.66
C THR A 57 -19.72 8.38 -9.06
N ASP A 58 -19.93 9.59 -9.59
CA ASP A 58 -18.84 10.47 -10.02
C ASP A 58 -17.95 10.90 -8.84
N LYS A 59 -18.57 11.32 -7.74
CA LYS A 59 -17.85 11.68 -6.51
C LYS A 59 -17.14 10.48 -5.89
N LEU A 60 -17.75 9.30 -5.96
CA LEU A 60 -17.14 8.07 -5.45
C LEU A 60 -15.90 7.67 -6.27
N PHE A 61 -15.98 7.78 -7.60
CA PHE A 61 -14.84 7.54 -8.49
C PHE A 61 -13.75 8.59 -8.31
N ASN A 62 -14.08 9.86 -8.16
CA ASN A 62 -13.10 10.91 -7.87
C ASN A 62 -12.37 10.66 -6.56
N LEU A 63 -13.10 10.28 -5.49
CA LEU A 63 -12.48 9.94 -4.20
C LEU A 63 -11.50 8.77 -4.34
N ALA A 64 -11.88 7.73 -5.10
CA ALA A 64 -11.00 6.59 -5.37
C ALA A 64 -9.77 6.98 -6.22
N GLY A 65 -9.96 7.86 -7.21
CA GLY A 65 -8.88 8.40 -8.05
C GLY A 65 -7.89 9.24 -7.25
N ASP A 66 -8.37 10.09 -6.34
CA ASP A 66 -7.54 10.91 -5.46
C ASP A 66 -6.70 10.05 -4.52
N LEU A 67 -7.32 9.03 -3.90
CA LEU A 67 -6.59 8.05 -3.08
C LEU A 67 -5.50 7.34 -3.87
N THR A 68 -5.81 6.90 -5.09
CA THR A 68 -4.85 6.23 -5.98
C THR A 68 -3.68 7.14 -6.32
N THR A 69 -3.96 8.40 -6.63
CA THR A 69 -2.94 9.41 -6.96
C THR A 69 -2.07 9.73 -5.75
N GLN A 70 -2.64 9.83 -4.55
CA GLN A 70 -1.87 9.98 -3.31
C GLN A 70 -0.95 8.80 -3.05
N ILE A 71 -1.43 7.56 -3.21
CA ILE A 71 -0.60 6.36 -3.04
C ILE A 71 0.53 6.33 -4.08
N ALA A 72 0.24 6.67 -5.34
CA ALA A 72 1.23 6.72 -6.41
C ALA A 72 2.32 7.76 -6.15
N THR A 73 1.94 8.97 -5.71
CA THR A 73 2.90 10.04 -5.39
C THR A 73 3.76 9.70 -4.17
N LEU A 74 3.21 9.03 -3.15
CA LEU A 74 3.99 8.48 -2.03
C LEU A 74 4.99 7.43 -2.53
N GLY A 75 4.57 6.53 -3.43
CA GLY A 75 5.45 5.55 -4.06
C GLY A 75 6.60 6.20 -4.82
N GLN A 76 6.31 7.22 -5.64
CA GLN A 76 7.33 7.99 -6.37
C GLN A 76 8.29 8.72 -5.43
N LYS A 77 7.79 9.30 -4.33
CA LYS A 77 8.65 9.90 -3.30
C LYS A 77 9.57 8.87 -2.67
N VAL A 78 9.07 7.70 -2.29
CA VAL A 78 9.88 6.63 -1.68
C VAL A 78 10.95 6.12 -2.64
N LEU A 79 10.65 6.01 -3.94
CA LEU A 79 11.63 5.63 -4.97
C LEU A 79 12.70 6.70 -5.22
N GLY A 80 12.42 7.97 -4.91
CA GLY A 80 13.35 9.10 -5.13
C GLY A 80 14.40 9.32 -4.04
N ILE A 81 14.30 8.68 -2.88
CA ILE A 81 15.18 8.89 -1.71
C ILE A 81 16.23 7.76 -1.57
N LEU A 82 17.28 7.78 -2.42
CA LEU A 82 18.65 7.17 -2.28
C LEU A 82 18.76 5.67 -1.83
N PRO A 83 19.92 4.99 -1.97
CA PRO A 83 20.05 3.54 -2.10
C PRO A 83 19.68 2.72 -0.85
N GLY A 84 19.53 3.33 0.34
CA GLY A 84 19.07 2.63 1.54
C GLY A 84 17.58 2.24 1.53
N THR A 85 16.71 3.02 0.89
CA THR A 85 15.27 2.70 0.79
C THR A 85 14.98 1.62 -0.25
N SER A 86 15.87 1.44 -1.22
CA SER A 86 15.74 0.40 -2.26
C SER A 86 15.63 -1.00 -1.68
N ALA A 87 16.40 -1.28 -0.62
CA ALA A 87 16.40 -2.54 0.10
C ALA A 87 15.05 -2.79 0.79
N PHE A 88 14.52 -1.77 1.46
CA PHE A 88 13.20 -1.82 2.08
C PHE A 88 12.10 -2.03 1.05
N VAL A 89 12.11 -1.31 -0.07
CA VAL A 89 11.09 -1.45 -1.13
C VAL A 89 11.16 -2.84 -1.77
N ALA A 90 12.36 -3.35 -2.06
CA ALA A 90 12.53 -4.70 -2.58
C ALA A 90 12.05 -5.77 -1.59
N GLY A 91 12.45 -5.66 -0.32
CA GLY A 91 11.98 -6.52 0.74
C GLY A 91 10.46 -6.47 0.91
N PHE A 92 9.90 -5.26 0.95
CA PHE A 92 8.46 -5.00 1.06
C PHE A 92 7.68 -5.60 -0.10
N TYR A 93 8.15 -5.41 -1.34
CA TYR A 93 7.53 -5.99 -2.51
C TYR A 93 7.50 -7.52 -2.43
N LEU A 94 8.61 -8.15 -2.04
CA LEU A 94 8.67 -9.61 -1.88
C LEU A 94 7.78 -10.10 -0.73
N GLY A 95 7.75 -9.39 0.40
CA GLY A 95 6.89 -9.69 1.53
C GLY A 95 5.41 -9.57 1.18
N PHE A 96 5.05 -8.51 0.46
CA PHE A 96 3.70 -8.30 -0.05
C PHE A 96 3.34 -9.32 -1.13
N HIS A 97 4.25 -9.77 -1.99
CA HIS A 97 3.92 -10.82 -2.95
C HIS A 97 3.62 -12.15 -2.23
N LYS A 98 4.38 -12.47 -1.18
CA LYS A 98 4.32 -13.75 -0.45
C LYS A 98 3.21 -13.83 0.62
N GLY A 99 2.71 -12.68 1.11
CA GLY A 99 1.62 -12.59 2.10
C GLY A 99 0.21 -12.86 1.61
#